data_AF-A0A0W0SPM0-F1
#
_entry.id   AF-A0A0W0SPM0-F1
#
_cell.length_a   1.000
_cell.length_b   1.000
_cell.length_c   1.000
_cell.angle_alpha   90.00
_cell.angle_beta   90.00
_cell.angle_gamma   90.00
#
_symmetry.space_group_name_H-M   'P 1'
#
loop_
_entity.id
_entity.type
_entity.pdbx_description
1 polymer ?
#
loop_
_entity_poly.entity_id
_entity_poly.type
_entity_poly.pdbx_seq_one_letter_code
_entity_poly.pdbx_strand_id
1 'polypeptide(L)'
;MARSFLKVDLQTCLASINTIPISELKYYLLLTYHSLKNADAEKYQEFLDELIVFSQKLTEFLNPNTDTLDPRLLEEIQLSYKRLCDFSKTNTVSIKIGYALIDIGSVLLAVFTGILGGLIGGGAGLVRSLLTFSNPLRHLADGLITGLSFGAAIGFRAPKKIFKDELSRQLKFCLNSIDSNMQEVQAQIVKPLPHYRKQVEERLLTDCFSGDSEAYEAFLRGNHDYQIVALSARFVSPNLEGYLGQHACIAFSLPNQSEPELIEFSLGKSDVKNRVPTETDERTVTGEKLVEMMALHQQLQVTQTCTYGYALTKMKAGENDCYRYVEKILVGTGQETTTVKRFNGAENWVGKNIVGFFVKKLSPFSQDVLQTSLAVPSTLE
;
A
#
# COMPACT_ATOMS: atom_id res chain seq x y z
N MET A 1 -15.90 29.66 4.31
CA MET A 1 -15.15 28.88 5.32
C MET A 1 -15.73 27.48 5.25
N ALA A 2 -14.92 26.43 5.10
CA ALA A 2 -15.44 25.06 5.02
C ALA A 2 -16.10 24.69 6.35
N ARG A 3 -17.28 24.07 6.31
CA ARG A 3 -17.95 23.60 7.53
C ARG A 3 -17.31 22.28 7.96
N SER A 4 -16.95 22.17 9.24
CA SER A 4 -16.44 20.92 9.79
C SER A 4 -17.55 19.89 9.96
N PHE A 5 -17.23 18.61 9.78
CA PHE A 5 -18.14 17.51 10.11
C PHE A 5 -18.41 17.47 11.62
N LEU A 6 -19.56 16.91 12.00
CA LEU A 6 -19.81 16.59 13.39
C LEU A 6 -18.84 15.49 13.84
N LYS A 7 -18.28 15.64 15.04
CA LYS A 7 -17.33 14.67 15.59
C LYS A 7 -17.95 13.27 15.70
N VAL A 8 -19.23 13.20 16.03
CA VAL A 8 -19.99 11.92 16.15
C VAL A 8 -20.05 11.19 14.81
N ASP A 9 -20.33 11.89 13.71
CA ASP A 9 -20.41 11.27 12.37
C ASP A 9 -19.05 10.68 11.95
N LEU A 10 -17.96 11.43 12.20
CA LEU A 10 -16.60 10.96 11.93
C LEU A 10 -16.23 9.75 12.80
N GLN A 11 -16.67 9.72 14.06
CA GLN A 11 -16.44 8.58 14.95
C GLN A 11 -17.25 7.35 14.52
N THR A 12 -18.51 7.52 14.12
CA THR A 12 -19.37 6.45 13.59
C THR A 12 -18.79 5.84 12.33
N CYS A 13 -18.27 6.67 11.41
CA CYS A 13 -17.58 6.22 10.22
C CYS A 13 -16.33 5.41 10.54
N LEU A 14 -15.45 5.94 11.40
CA LEU A 14 -14.24 5.23 11.80
C LEU A 14 -14.56 3.89 12.50
N ALA A 15 -15.56 3.87 13.39
CA ALA A 15 -16.01 2.65 14.05
C ALA A 15 -16.52 1.60 13.05
N SER A 16 -17.31 2.02 12.06
CA SER A 16 -17.85 1.13 11.02
C SER A 16 -16.75 0.57 10.10
N ILE A 17 -15.68 1.33 9.85
CA ILE A 17 -14.52 0.83 9.10
C ILE A 17 -13.69 -0.14 9.95
N ASN A 18 -13.59 0.12 11.26
CA ASN A 18 -12.81 -0.72 12.17
C ASN A 18 -13.42 -2.11 12.37
N THR A 19 -14.74 -2.27 12.25
CA THR A 19 -15.43 -3.57 12.31
C THR A 19 -15.21 -4.45 11.07
N ILE A 20 -14.70 -3.87 9.97
CA ILE A 20 -14.44 -4.64 8.76
C ILE A 20 -13.39 -5.71 9.06
N PRO A 21 -13.63 -6.98 8.66
CA PRO A 21 -12.67 -8.06 8.80
C PRO A 21 -11.34 -7.77 8.10
N ILE A 22 -10.33 -8.57 8.44
CA ILE A 22 -8.98 -8.43 7.90
C ILE A 22 -9.01 -8.49 6.37
N SER A 23 -8.66 -7.37 5.74
CA SER A 23 -8.74 -7.18 4.29
C SER A 23 -7.96 -5.94 3.83
N GLU A 24 -7.57 -5.92 2.55
CA GLU A 24 -7.01 -4.72 1.91
C GLU A 24 -8.03 -3.57 1.83
N LEU A 25 -9.33 -3.88 1.74
CA LEU A 25 -10.38 -2.87 1.65
C LEU A 25 -10.38 -1.91 2.86
N LYS A 26 -10.08 -2.42 4.05
CA LYS A 26 -9.94 -1.61 5.27
C LYS A 26 -8.92 -0.49 5.10
N TYR A 27 -7.78 -0.77 4.45
CA TYR A 27 -6.74 0.22 4.18
C TYR A 27 -7.25 1.37 3.30
N TYR A 28 -7.93 1.08 2.19
CA TYR A 28 -8.45 2.14 1.30
C TYR A 28 -9.65 2.89 1.89
N LEU A 29 -10.47 2.24 2.70
CA LEU A 29 -11.56 2.90 3.41
C LEU A 29 -11.04 3.89 4.46
N LEU A 30 -10.01 3.52 5.21
CA LEU A 30 -9.33 4.45 6.11
C LEU A 30 -8.69 5.62 5.34
N LEU A 31 -8.03 5.38 4.21
CA LEU A 31 -7.53 6.48 3.37
C LEU A 31 -8.66 7.41 2.89
N THR A 32 -9.82 6.84 2.53
CA THR A 32 -11.00 7.61 2.14
C THR A 32 -11.48 8.50 3.29
N TYR A 33 -11.64 7.93 4.49
CA TYR A 33 -11.99 8.66 5.70
C TYR A 33 -11.00 9.81 5.99
N HIS A 34 -9.69 9.56 5.90
CA HIS A 34 -8.67 10.59 6.14
C HIS A 34 -8.67 11.71 5.10
N SER A 35 -9.05 11.40 3.86
CA SER A 35 -9.22 12.41 2.82
C SER A 35 -10.39 13.35 3.17
N LEU A 36 -11.46 12.79 3.74
CA LEU A 36 -12.71 13.50 4.01
C LEU A 36 -12.73 14.27 5.33
N LYS A 37 -12.03 13.84 6.37
CA LYS A 37 -12.20 14.40 7.73
C LYS A 37 -12.05 15.93 7.84
N ASN A 38 -11.28 16.53 6.92
CA ASN A 38 -11.04 17.97 6.84
C ASN A 38 -11.75 18.64 5.64
N ALA A 39 -12.58 17.90 4.91
CA ALA A 39 -13.35 18.41 3.79
C ALA A 39 -14.54 19.24 4.28
N ASP A 40 -15.17 19.95 3.34
CA ASP A 40 -16.34 20.78 3.58
C ASP A 40 -17.57 19.89 3.80
N ALA A 41 -18.02 19.76 5.05
CA ALA A 41 -19.11 18.88 5.45
C ALA A 41 -20.41 19.17 4.70
N GLU A 42 -20.69 20.44 4.40
CA GLU A 42 -21.88 20.81 3.61
C GLU A 42 -21.89 20.16 2.22
N LYS A 43 -20.71 19.88 1.65
CA LYS A 43 -20.57 19.28 0.32
C LYS A 43 -20.45 17.76 0.33
N TYR A 44 -19.99 17.19 1.45
CA TYR A 44 -19.55 15.79 1.54
C TYR A 44 -20.24 15.00 2.64
N GLN A 45 -21.26 15.53 3.31
CA GLN A 45 -22.05 14.80 4.30
C GLN A 45 -22.66 13.52 3.71
N GLU A 46 -23.33 13.62 2.55
CA GLU A 46 -23.92 12.45 1.88
C GLU A 46 -22.88 11.38 1.52
N PHE A 47 -21.65 11.80 1.20
CA PHE A 47 -20.55 10.87 0.97
C PHE A 47 -20.17 10.14 2.27
N LEU A 48 -20.03 10.87 3.38
CA LEU A 48 -19.67 10.29 4.69
C LEU A 48 -20.73 9.31 5.16
N ASP A 49 -22.00 9.68 5.04
CA ASP A 49 -23.14 8.85 5.42
C ASP A 49 -23.18 7.56 4.58
N GLU A 50 -22.99 7.67 3.26
CA GLU A 50 -22.92 6.49 2.39
C GLU A 50 -21.66 5.65 2.65
N LEU A 51 -20.54 6.24 3.09
CA LEU A 51 -19.33 5.50 3.46
C LEU A 51 -19.54 4.63 4.70
N ILE A 52 -20.35 5.11 5.67
CA ILE A 52 -20.79 4.33 6.82
C ILE A 52 -21.60 3.11 6.34
N VAL A 53 -22.62 3.35 5.52
CA VAL A 53 -23.51 2.30 4.98
C VAL A 53 -22.70 1.27 4.18
N PHE A 54 -21.82 1.73 3.29
CA PHE A 54 -20.94 0.86 2.52
C PHE A 54 -20.07 -0.04 3.41
N SER A 55 -19.46 0.53 4.45
CA SER A 55 -18.59 -0.19 5.38
C SER A 55 -19.34 -1.26 6.17
N GLN A 56 -20.58 -0.97 6.57
CA GLN A 56 -21.46 -1.92 7.27
C GLN A 56 -21.83 -3.10 6.36
N LYS A 57 -22.27 -2.83 5.13
CA LYS A 57 -22.60 -3.89 4.16
C LYS A 57 -21.39 -4.73 3.79
N LEU A 58 -20.22 -4.10 3.64
CA LEU A 58 -18.98 -4.80 3.37
C LEU A 58 -18.58 -5.72 4.52
N THR A 59 -18.79 -5.29 5.77
CA THR A 59 -18.56 -6.13 6.96
C THR A 59 -19.42 -7.38 6.92
N GLU A 60 -20.72 -7.22 6.64
CA GLU A 60 -21.65 -8.35 6.51
C GLU A 60 -21.28 -9.30 5.36
N PHE A 61 -20.78 -8.75 4.24
CA PHE A 61 -20.37 -9.57 3.10
C PHE A 61 -19.10 -10.37 3.36
N LEU A 62 -18.12 -9.77 4.03
CA LEU A 62 -16.83 -10.41 4.31
C LEU A 62 -16.88 -11.37 5.51
N ASN A 63 -17.86 -11.21 6.40
CA ASN A 63 -18.08 -12.09 7.54
C ASN A 63 -19.59 -12.33 7.74
N PRO A 64 -20.21 -13.17 6.90
CA PRO A 64 -21.64 -13.40 6.97
C PRO A 64 -22.02 -14.10 8.27
N ASN A 65 -23.08 -13.62 8.92
CA ASN A 65 -23.63 -14.23 10.14
C ASN A 65 -24.30 -15.60 9.86
N THR A 66 -24.48 -15.96 8.59
CA THR A 66 -25.15 -17.18 8.11
C THR A 66 -24.30 -17.86 7.05
N ASP A 67 -24.36 -19.20 6.98
CA ASP A 67 -23.60 -20.00 6.00
C ASP A 67 -23.94 -19.67 4.53
N THR A 68 -25.09 -19.02 4.30
CA THR A 68 -25.52 -18.54 2.99
C THR A 68 -25.49 -17.02 2.96
N LEU A 69 -24.76 -16.47 1.99
CA LEU A 69 -24.72 -15.04 1.71
C LEU A 69 -25.98 -14.63 0.93
N ASP A 70 -26.68 -13.56 1.35
CA ASP A 70 -27.81 -13.03 0.59
C ASP A 70 -27.31 -12.54 -0.78
N PRO A 71 -27.78 -13.11 -1.91
CA PRO A 71 -27.36 -12.66 -3.23
C PRO A 71 -27.64 -11.17 -3.50
N ARG A 72 -28.60 -10.56 -2.79
CA ARG A 72 -28.90 -9.12 -2.89
C ARG A 72 -27.82 -8.25 -2.25
N LEU A 73 -27.09 -8.76 -1.25
CA LEU A 73 -26.07 -8.00 -0.54
C LEU A 73 -24.98 -7.49 -1.49
N LEU A 74 -24.61 -8.29 -2.50
CA LEU A 74 -23.63 -7.88 -3.49
C LEU A 74 -24.13 -6.73 -4.38
N GLU A 75 -25.37 -6.82 -4.86
CA GLU A 75 -26.01 -5.75 -5.64
C GLU A 75 -26.13 -4.46 -4.81
N GLU A 76 -26.45 -4.60 -3.52
CA GLU A 76 -26.54 -3.50 -2.59
C GLU A 76 -25.19 -2.82 -2.32
N ILE A 77 -24.10 -3.60 -2.21
CA ILE A 77 -22.74 -3.09 -2.08
C ILE A 77 -22.34 -2.35 -3.36
N GLN A 78 -22.62 -2.92 -4.54
CA GLN A 78 -22.35 -2.27 -5.82
C GLN A 78 -23.14 -0.96 -5.98
N LEU A 79 -24.40 -0.93 -5.54
CA LEU A 79 -25.22 0.29 -5.54
C LEU A 79 -24.66 1.35 -4.60
N SER A 80 -24.26 0.95 -3.38
CA SER A 80 -23.64 1.85 -2.41
C SER A 80 -22.31 2.41 -2.91
N TYR A 81 -21.47 1.56 -3.52
CA TYR A 81 -20.24 1.99 -4.20
C TYR A 81 -20.51 3.00 -5.32
N LYS A 82 -21.55 2.76 -6.14
CA LYS A 82 -21.95 3.69 -7.20
C LYS A 82 -22.38 5.04 -6.63
N ARG A 83 -23.10 5.07 -5.51
CA ARG A 83 -23.46 6.30 -4.81
C ARG A 83 -22.24 7.04 -4.27
N LEU A 84 -21.27 6.34 -3.69
CA LEU A 84 -19.98 6.95 -3.31
C LEU A 84 -19.29 7.60 -4.52
N CYS A 85 -19.26 6.89 -5.65
CA CYS A 85 -18.76 7.42 -6.91
C CYS A 85 -19.48 8.70 -7.35
N ASP A 86 -20.80 8.75 -7.22
CA ASP A 86 -21.61 9.92 -7.60
C ASP A 86 -21.42 11.09 -6.61
N PHE A 87 -21.48 10.83 -5.30
CA PHE A 87 -21.28 11.83 -4.24
C PHE A 87 -19.86 12.40 -4.20
N SER A 88 -18.86 11.64 -4.63
CA SER A 88 -17.49 12.13 -4.74
C SER A 88 -17.38 13.32 -5.72
N LYS A 89 -18.36 13.48 -6.61
CA LYS A 89 -18.39 14.39 -7.76
C LYS A 89 -17.23 14.18 -8.74
N THR A 90 -16.37 13.18 -8.52
CA THR A 90 -15.25 12.84 -9.41
C THR A 90 -15.68 12.25 -10.75
N ASN A 91 -16.98 11.91 -10.88
CA ASN A 91 -17.57 11.24 -12.03
C ASN A 91 -18.54 12.09 -12.86
N THR A 92 -18.66 13.40 -12.60
CA THR A 92 -19.46 14.29 -13.47
C THR A 92 -18.87 14.34 -14.89
N VAL A 93 -19.71 14.55 -15.91
CA VAL A 93 -19.28 14.54 -17.33
C VAL A 93 -18.16 15.55 -17.59
N SER A 94 -18.30 16.77 -17.06
CA SER A 94 -17.28 17.83 -17.19
C SER A 94 -15.94 17.41 -16.58
N ILE A 95 -15.95 16.82 -15.37
CA ILE A 95 -14.74 16.32 -14.71
C ILE A 95 -14.17 15.12 -15.47
N LYS A 96 -14.99 14.21 -15.99
CA LYS A 96 -14.55 13.07 -16.79
C LYS A 96 -13.82 13.52 -18.06
N ILE A 97 -14.39 14.47 -18.80
CA ILE A 97 -13.77 15.02 -20.02
C ILE A 97 -12.48 15.75 -19.67
N GLY A 98 -12.51 16.64 -18.67
CA GLY A 98 -11.31 17.37 -18.23
C GLY A 98 -10.20 16.43 -17.77
N TYR A 99 -10.54 15.37 -17.03
CA TYR A 99 -9.58 14.37 -16.58
C TYR A 99 -9.05 13.51 -17.73
N ALA A 100 -9.88 13.18 -18.73
CA ALA A 100 -9.43 12.47 -19.92
C ALA A 100 -8.42 13.29 -20.72
N LEU A 101 -8.67 14.60 -20.91
CA LEU A 101 -7.72 15.51 -21.56
C LEU A 101 -6.41 15.61 -20.78
N ILE A 102 -6.49 15.76 -19.45
CA ILE A 102 -5.30 15.76 -18.59
C ILE A 102 -4.56 14.43 -18.69
N ASP A 103 -5.27 13.30 -18.75
CA ASP A 103 -4.65 11.98 -18.83
C ASP A 103 -3.95 11.77 -20.18
N ILE A 104 -4.53 12.23 -21.30
CA ILE A 104 -3.86 12.22 -22.63
C ILE A 104 -2.59 13.09 -22.59
N GLY A 105 -2.69 14.32 -22.10
CA GLY A 105 -1.55 15.22 -21.96
C GLY A 105 -0.47 14.64 -21.03
N SER A 106 -0.88 13.95 -19.97
CA SER A 106 0.01 13.27 -19.03
C SER A 106 0.75 12.10 -19.68
N VAL A 107 0.09 11.33 -20.54
CA VAL A 107 0.73 10.23 -21.30
C VAL A 107 1.78 10.78 -22.26
N LEU A 108 1.44 11.83 -23.02
CA LEU A 108 2.41 12.47 -23.92
C LEU A 108 3.61 13.02 -23.13
N LEU A 109 3.36 13.73 -22.04
CA LEU A 109 4.44 14.26 -21.20
C LEU A 109 5.27 13.14 -20.57
N ALA A 110 4.67 12.02 -20.17
CA ALA A 110 5.37 10.84 -19.66
C ALA A 110 6.35 10.26 -20.68
N VAL A 111 5.99 10.21 -21.96
CA VAL A 111 6.91 9.77 -23.02
C VAL A 111 8.10 10.71 -23.13
N PHE A 112 7.87 12.02 -23.24
CA PHE A 112 8.95 13.00 -23.37
C PHE A 112 9.88 13.04 -22.15
N THR A 113 9.30 13.12 -20.95
CA THR A 113 10.07 13.15 -19.69
C THR A 113 10.73 11.81 -19.40
N GLY A 114 10.14 10.69 -19.83
CA GLY A 114 10.77 9.37 -19.78
C GLY A 114 12.01 9.29 -20.66
N ILE A 115 11.93 9.74 -21.92
CA ILE A 115 13.10 9.78 -22.81
C ILE A 115 14.20 10.68 -22.21
N LEU A 116 13.85 11.88 -21.77
CA LEU A 116 14.82 12.81 -21.16
C LEU A 116 15.43 12.24 -19.87
N GLY A 117 14.59 11.65 -19.01
CA GLY A 117 15.02 10.99 -17.79
C GLY A 117 15.96 9.82 -18.06
N GLY A 118 15.66 9.02 -19.09
CA GLY A 118 16.53 7.94 -19.56
C GLY A 118 17.90 8.45 -20.00
N LEU A 119 17.95 9.49 -20.82
CA LEU A 119 19.22 10.10 -21.27
C LEU A 119 20.06 10.62 -20.10
N ILE A 120 19.44 11.35 -19.16
CA ILE A 120 20.12 11.86 -17.96
C ILE A 120 20.60 10.70 -17.08
N GLY A 121 19.74 9.71 -16.83
CA GLY A 121 20.06 8.55 -16.02
C GLY A 121 21.18 7.71 -16.62
N GLY A 122 21.15 7.48 -17.93
CA GLY A 122 22.19 6.76 -18.67
C GLY A 122 23.54 7.49 -18.63
N GLY A 123 23.53 8.81 -18.86
CA GLY A 123 24.73 9.64 -18.73
C GLY A 123 25.31 9.61 -17.31
N ALA A 124 24.46 9.74 -16.28
CA ALA A 124 24.88 9.64 -14.89
C ALA A 124 25.43 8.25 -14.54
N GLY A 125 24.84 7.19 -15.11
CA GLY A 125 25.34 5.82 -14.99
C GLY A 125 26.75 5.66 -15.55
N LEU A 126 27.01 6.19 -16.75
CA LEU A 126 28.34 6.16 -17.37
C LEU A 126 29.37 6.94 -16.55
N VAL A 127 29.06 8.16 -16.12
CA VAL A 127 29.95 8.97 -15.27
C VAL A 127 30.29 8.21 -13.99
N ARG A 128 29.31 7.57 -13.36
CA ARG A 128 29.55 6.77 -12.17
C ARG A 128 30.46 5.58 -12.45
N SER A 129 30.25 4.85 -13.55
CA SER A 129 31.12 3.73 -13.91
C SER A 129 32.57 4.17 -14.09
N LEU A 130 32.82 5.34 -14.67
CA LEU A 130 34.15 5.92 -14.77
C LEU A 130 34.76 6.23 -13.39
N LEU A 131 33.96 6.77 -12.47
CA LEU A 131 34.41 7.09 -11.11
C LEU A 131 34.66 5.85 -10.23
N THR A 132 33.90 4.77 -10.45
CA THR A 132 34.01 3.53 -9.67
C THR A 132 34.82 2.43 -10.37
N PHE A 133 35.42 2.72 -11.53
CA PHE A 133 36.13 1.74 -12.36
C PHE A 133 35.36 0.42 -12.59
N SER A 134 34.04 0.54 -12.76
CA SER A 134 33.12 -0.60 -12.88
C SER A 134 32.60 -0.74 -14.32
N ASN A 135 31.83 -1.79 -14.60
CA ASN A 135 31.34 -2.09 -15.95
C ASN A 135 30.44 -0.97 -16.53
N PRO A 136 30.87 -0.24 -17.58
CA PRO A 136 30.13 0.92 -18.10
C PRO A 136 28.78 0.56 -18.72
N LEU A 137 28.67 -0.59 -19.38
CA LEU A 137 27.42 -1.00 -20.02
C LEU A 137 26.33 -1.31 -19.00
N ARG A 138 26.71 -1.94 -17.88
CA ARG A 138 25.77 -2.26 -16.80
C ARG A 138 25.26 -0.99 -16.12
N HIS A 139 26.15 -0.07 -15.77
CA HIS A 139 25.75 1.19 -15.14
C HIS A 139 24.95 2.10 -16.09
N LEU A 140 25.27 2.10 -17.39
CA LEU A 140 24.47 2.76 -18.41
C LEU A 140 23.05 2.18 -18.46
N ALA A 141 22.91 0.84 -18.51
CA ALA A 141 21.62 0.18 -18.55
C ALA A 141 20.78 0.45 -17.27
N ASP A 142 21.39 0.32 -16.10
CA ASP A 142 20.75 0.62 -14.81
C ASP A 142 20.24 2.08 -14.77
N GLY A 143 21.07 3.01 -15.24
CA GLY A 143 20.76 4.43 -15.34
C GLY A 143 19.64 4.73 -16.34
N LEU A 144 19.69 4.12 -17.53
CA LEU A 144 18.67 4.27 -18.57
C LEU A 144 17.29 3.78 -18.09
N ILE A 145 17.23 2.56 -17.55
CA ILE A 145 15.97 1.95 -17.09
C ILE A 145 15.38 2.79 -15.95
N THR A 146 16.18 3.10 -14.95
CA THR A 146 15.72 3.88 -13.78
C THR A 146 15.30 5.28 -14.18
N GLY A 147 16.11 5.96 -15.01
CA GLY A 147 15.83 7.30 -15.50
C GLY A 147 14.57 7.36 -16.36
N LEU A 148 14.35 6.36 -17.23
CA LEU A 148 13.16 6.27 -18.07
C LEU A 148 11.90 6.05 -17.24
N SER A 149 11.91 5.07 -16.32
CA SER A 149 10.78 4.78 -15.45
C SER A 149 10.44 5.97 -14.55
N PHE A 150 11.44 6.59 -13.94
CA PHE A 150 11.24 7.71 -13.03
C PHE A 150 10.81 8.98 -13.76
N GLY A 151 11.44 9.31 -14.89
CA GLY A 151 11.04 10.43 -15.75
C GLY A 151 9.60 10.29 -16.23
N ALA A 152 9.23 9.12 -16.74
CA ALA A 152 7.86 8.85 -17.19
C ALA A 152 6.84 8.97 -16.05
N ALA A 153 7.18 8.48 -14.85
CA ALA A 153 6.33 8.63 -13.68
C ALA A 153 6.10 10.10 -13.30
N ILE A 154 7.14 10.95 -13.40
CA ILE A 154 7.01 12.40 -13.18
C ILE A 154 6.08 13.02 -14.22
N GLY A 155 6.34 12.80 -15.51
CA GLY A 155 5.53 13.38 -16.59
C GLY A 155 4.07 12.95 -16.55
N PHE A 156 3.80 11.70 -16.13
CA PHE A 156 2.43 11.22 -15.98
C PHE A 156 1.70 11.83 -14.78
N ARG A 157 2.40 12.10 -13.68
CA ARG A 157 1.77 12.53 -12.42
C ARG A 157 1.74 14.04 -12.24
N ALA A 158 2.75 14.78 -12.72
CA ALA A 158 2.84 16.21 -12.52
C ALA A 158 1.60 16.98 -13.04
N PRO A 159 1.10 16.73 -14.27
CA PRO A 159 -0.10 17.42 -14.73
C PRO A 159 -1.32 17.09 -13.86
N LYS A 160 -1.46 15.83 -13.42
CA LYS A 160 -2.56 15.42 -12.53
C LYS A 160 -2.48 16.09 -11.17
N LYS A 161 -1.28 16.32 -10.63
CA LYS A 161 -1.09 17.03 -9.36
C LYS A 161 -1.38 18.53 -9.51
N ILE A 162 -1.05 19.13 -10.65
CA ILE A 162 -1.24 20.57 -10.91
C ILE A 162 -2.70 20.91 -11.23
N PHE A 163 -3.35 20.10 -12.06
CA PHE A 163 -4.67 20.45 -12.63
C PHE A 163 -5.86 19.77 -11.93
N LYS A 164 -5.64 18.73 -11.11
CA LYS A 164 -6.72 18.05 -10.38
C LYS A 164 -6.69 18.44 -8.91
N ASP A 165 -7.86 18.79 -8.38
CA ASP A 165 -8.08 19.02 -6.95
C ASP A 165 -7.58 17.83 -6.10
N GLU A 166 -7.01 18.13 -4.94
CA GLU A 166 -6.34 17.15 -4.10
C GLU A 166 -7.31 16.12 -3.52
N LEU A 167 -8.42 16.59 -2.93
CA LEU A 167 -9.45 15.72 -2.38
C LEU A 167 -10.03 14.82 -3.47
N SER A 168 -10.36 15.40 -4.62
CA SER A 168 -10.91 14.67 -5.77
C SER A 168 -9.95 13.57 -6.28
N ARG A 169 -8.64 13.86 -6.33
CA ARG A 169 -7.60 12.87 -6.69
C ARG A 169 -7.48 11.76 -5.66
N GLN A 170 -7.53 12.09 -4.37
CA GLN A 170 -7.45 11.13 -3.27
C GLN A 170 -8.67 10.20 -3.25
N LEU A 171 -9.88 10.76 -3.32
CA LEU A 171 -11.12 9.99 -3.41
C LEU A 171 -11.14 9.08 -4.64
N LYS A 172 -10.74 9.60 -5.81
CA LYS A 172 -10.67 8.78 -7.03
C LYS A 172 -9.67 7.64 -6.91
N PHE A 173 -8.51 7.87 -6.28
CA PHE A 173 -7.54 6.81 -6.01
C PHE A 173 -8.16 5.72 -5.13
N CYS A 174 -8.77 6.09 -4.01
CA CYS A 174 -9.36 5.12 -3.09
C CYS A 174 -10.53 4.36 -3.71
N LEU A 175 -11.46 5.04 -4.39
CA LEU A 175 -12.62 4.42 -5.02
C LEU A 175 -12.20 3.44 -6.13
N ASN A 176 -11.24 3.81 -6.98
CA ASN A 176 -10.72 2.89 -8.00
C ASN A 176 -10.06 1.64 -7.37
N SER A 177 -9.35 1.80 -6.25
CA SER A 177 -8.75 0.67 -5.54
C SER A 177 -9.80 -0.22 -4.88
N ILE A 178 -10.86 0.37 -4.31
CA ILE A 178 -12.00 -0.37 -3.74
C ILE A 178 -12.70 -1.18 -4.85
N ASP A 179 -12.98 -0.57 -6.00
CA ASP A 179 -13.59 -1.25 -7.15
C ASP A 179 -12.75 -2.42 -7.64
N SER A 180 -11.44 -2.21 -7.83
CA SER A 180 -10.52 -3.28 -8.24
C SER A 180 -10.54 -4.46 -7.26
N ASN A 181 -10.48 -4.18 -5.96
CA ASN A 181 -10.54 -5.21 -4.92
C ASN A 181 -11.88 -5.94 -4.93
N MET A 182 -12.99 -5.20 -5.04
CA MET A 182 -14.34 -5.79 -5.10
C MET A 182 -14.51 -6.67 -6.34
N GLN A 183 -14.00 -6.26 -7.50
CA GLN A 183 -14.02 -7.05 -8.72
C GLN A 183 -13.18 -8.33 -8.60
N GLU A 184 -12.02 -8.27 -7.96
CA GLU A 184 -11.15 -9.43 -7.71
C GLU A 184 -11.81 -10.47 -6.79
N VAL A 185 -12.53 -10.01 -5.76
CA VAL A 185 -13.31 -10.86 -4.86
C VAL A 185 -14.53 -11.45 -5.58
N GLN A 186 -15.28 -10.63 -6.33
CA GLN A 186 -16.45 -11.07 -7.11
C GLN A 186 -16.10 -12.10 -8.18
N ALA A 187 -14.97 -11.91 -8.87
CA ALA A 187 -14.46 -12.82 -9.87
C ALA A 187 -13.82 -14.10 -9.27
N GLN A 188 -13.81 -14.25 -7.94
CA GLN A 188 -13.19 -15.36 -7.21
C GLN A 188 -11.70 -15.55 -7.52
N ILE A 189 -11.02 -14.49 -7.99
CA ILE A 189 -9.56 -14.49 -8.17
C ILE A 189 -8.90 -14.57 -6.81
N VAL A 190 -9.41 -13.78 -5.86
CA VAL A 190 -8.98 -13.78 -4.46
C VAL A 190 -9.97 -14.59 -3.63
N LYS A 191 -9.47 -15.59 -2.91
CA LYS A 191 -10.30 -16.42 -2.02
C LYS A 191 -10.55 -15.71 -0.68
N PRO A 192 -11.52 -16.17 0.13
CA PRO A 192 -11.72 -15.66 1.48
C PRO A 192 -10.48 -15.87 2.36
N LEU A 193 -10.21 -14.95 3.29
CA LEU A 193 -9.04 -15.02 4.18
C LEU A 193 -8.91 -16.35 4.95
N PRO A 194 -9.98 -17.01 5.45
CA PRO A 194 -9.88 -18.32 6.10
C PRO A 194 -9.19 -19.38 5.26
N HIS A 195 -9.28 -19.30 3.93
CA HIS A 195 -8.57 -20.21 3.03
C HIS A 195 -7.05 -20.07 3.15
N TYR A 196 -6.53 -18.84 3.12
CA TYR A 196 -5.11 -18.57 3.24
C TYR A 196 -4.60 -18.80 4.66
N ARG A 197 -5.43 -18.48 5.68
CA ARG A 197 -5.13 -18.79 7.08
C ARG A 197 -4.86 -20.28 7.26
N LYS A 198 -5.75 -21.15 6.77
CA LYS A 198 -5.56 -22.60 6.83
C LYS A 198 -4.24 -23.06 6.18
N GLN A 199 -3.88 -22.49 5.02
CA GLN A 199 -2.61 -22.81 4.36
C GLN A 199 -1.39 -22.39 5.19
N VAL A 200 -1.44 -21.21 5.82
CA VAL A 200 -0.39 -20.73 6.72
C VAL A 200 -0.26 -21.64 7.93
N GLU A 201 -1.38 -21.99 8.57
CA GLU A 201 -1.41 -22.85 9.76
C GLU A 201 -0.84 -24.24 9.45
N GLU A 202 -1.27 -24.87 8.34
CA GLU A 202 -0.75 -26.17 7.89
C GLU A 202 0.76 -26.12 7.60
N ARG A 203 1.23 -25.05 6.92
CA ARG A 203 2.65 -24.84 6.64
C ARG A 203 3.46 -24.64 7.91
N LEU A 204 2.99 -23.79 8.83
CA LEU A 204 3.69 -23.53 10.09
C LEU A 204 3.81 -24.81 10.91
N LEU A 205 2.70 -25.53 11.11
CA LEU A 205 2.69 -26.78 11.86
C LEU A 205 3.70 -27.78 11.28
N THR A 206 3.71 -27.94 9.96
CA THR A 206 4.57 -28.91 9.29
C THR A 206 6.03 -28.46 9.26
N ASP A 207 6.31 -27.27 8.72
CA ASP A 207 7.66 -26.84 8.36
C ASP A 207 8.41 -26.20 9.54
N CYS A 208 7.68 -25.52 10.44
CA CYS A 208 8.29 -24.76 11.55
C CYS A 208 8.18 -25.52 12.87
N PHE A 209 7.11 -26.30 13.08
CA PHE A 209 6.88 -27.03 14.33
C PHE A 209 6.97 -28.56 14.17
N SER A 210 7.35 -29.07 12.99
CA SER A 210 7.58 -30.51 12.75
C SER A 210 6.39 -31.41 13.10
N GLY A 211 5.16 -30.90 12.97
CA GLY A 211 3.93 -31.59 13.32
C GLY A 211 3.55 -31.55 14.81
N ASP A 212 4.33 -30.86 15.65
CA ASP A 212 4.03 -30.70 17.07
C ASP A 212 2.90 -29.67 17.28
N SER A 213 1.68 -30.19 17.45
CA SER A 213 0.50 -29.36 17.70
C SER A 213 0.56 -28.63 19.03
N GLU A 214 1.18 -29.18 20.08
CA GLU A 214 1.25 -28.51 21.38
C GLU A 214 2.20 -27.31 21.33
N ALA A 215 3.37 -27.48 20.69
CA ALA A 215 4.32 -26.39 20.48
C ALA A 215 3.74 -25.29 19.58
N TYR A 216 3.00 -25.68 18.53
CA TYR A 216 2.31 -24.73 17.66
C TYR A 216 1.23 -23.94 18.42
N GLU A 217 0.42 -24.62 19.22
CA GLU A 217 -0.60 -24.00 20.06
C GLU A 217 0.01 -23.06 21.13
N ALA A 218 1.16 -23.43 21.69
CA ALA A 218 1.92 -22.55 22.58
C ALA A 218 2.45 -21.31 21.84
N PHE A 219 2.91 -21.47 20.60
CA PHE A 219 3.30 -20.35 19.74
C PHE A 219 2.11 -19.41 19.49
N LEU A 220 0.93 -19.92 19.13
CA LEU A 220 -0.24 -19.08 18.85
C LEU A 220 -0.61 -18.17 20.02
N ARG A 221 -0.58 -18.71 21.25
CA ARG A 221 -0.88 -17.97 22.49
C ARG A 221 0.27 -17.08 22.98
N GLY A 222 1.49 -17.41 22.58
CA GLY A 222 2.70 -16.68 22.99
C GLY A 222 2.81 -15.30 22.34
N ASN A 223 3.49 -14.39 23.02
CA ASN A 223 3.91 -13.11 22.46
C ASN A 223 5.24 -13.28 21.72
N HIS A 224 5.33 -12.71 20.51
CA HIS A 224 6.49 -12.81 19.64
C HIS A 224 6.85 -11.43 19.12
N ASP A 225 8.16 -11.17 19.06
CA ASP A 225 8.68 -9.95 18.49
C ASP A 225 8.76 -10.05 16.97
N TYR A 226 8.42 -8.95 16.31
CA TYR A 226 8.67 -8.73 14.90
C TYR A 226 9.22 -7.33 14.69
N GLN A 227 9.85 -7.12 13.55
CA GLN A 227 10.44 -5.84 13.19
C GLN A 227 9.94 -5.42 11.82
N ILE A 228 9.59 -4.15 11.66
CA ILE A 228 9.49 -3.55 10.33
C ILE A 228 10.87 -2.97 10.01
N VAL A 229 11.51 -3.53 9.00
CA VAL A 229 12.91 -3.24 8.65
C VAL A 229 12.95 -2.43 7.36
N ALA A 230 13.70 -1.33 7.37
CA ALA A 230 14.03 -0.56 6.19
C ALA A 230 15.45 -0.87 5.70
N LEU A 231 15.60 -1.23 4.42
CA LEU A 231 16.87 -1.43 3.75
C LEU A 231 17.01 -0.46 2.59
N SER A 232 18.21 0.02 2.28
CA SER A 232 18.40 0.89 1.11
C SER A 232 17.92 0.19 -0.18
N ALA A 233 17.05 0.82 -0.95
CA ALA A 233 16.40 0.18 -2.08
C ALA A 233 17.42 -0.09 -3.21
N ARG A 234 17.45 -1.34 -3.70
CA ARG A 234 18.24 -1.75 -4.88
C ARG A 234 17.39 -1.88 -6.15
N PHE A 235 16.07 -2.02 -6.01
CA PHE A 235 15.13 -2.22 -7.12
C PHE A 235 15.61 -3.32 -8.09
N VAL A 236 16.03 -2.97 -9.32
CA VAL A 236 16.51 -3.93 -10.33
C VAL A 236 18.03 -4.19 -10.30
N SER A 237 18.81 -3.41 -9.53
CA SER A 237 20.27 -3.54 -9.50
C SER A 237 20.89 -3.07 -8.18
N PRO A 238 21.85 -3.81 -7.58
CA PRO A 238 22.60 -3.36 -6.41
C PRO A 238 23.26 -1.98 -6.57
N ASN A 239 23.56 -1.57 -7.80
CA ASN A 239 24.13 -0.26 -8.08
C ASN A 239 23.21 0.91 -7.72
N LEU A 240 21.89 0.69 -7.61
CA LEU A 240 20.90 1.73 -7.31
C LEU A 240 20.73 1.99 -5.82
N GLU A 241 21.46 1.25 -4.97
CA GLU A 241 21.46 1.43 -3.53
C GLU A 241 21.78 2.88 -3.15
N GLY A 242 20.93 3.48 -2.30
CA GLY A 242 21.05 4.86 -1.86
C GLY A 242 20.47 5.92 -2.81
N TYR A 243 19.82 5.54 -3.91
CA TYR A 243 19.16 6.48 -4.83
C TYR A 243 17.63 6.45 -4.76
N LEU A 244 17.03 5.28 -4.58
CA LEU A 244 15.58 5.07 -4.78
C LEU A 244 14.76 5.12 -3.48
N GLY A 245 15.37 5.58 -2.39
CA GLY A 245 14.79 5.52 -1.06
C GLY A 245 15.08 4.19 -0.38
N GLN A 246 14.13 3.75 0.44
CA GLN A 246 14.20 2.51 1.21
C GLN A 246 13.22 1.47 0.67
N HIS A 247 13.52 0.19 0.91
CA HIS A 247 12.61 -0.95 0.83
C HIS A 247 12.19 -1.32 2.25
N ALA A 248 10.89 -1.56 2.47
CA ALA A 248 10.37 -1.97 3.77
C ALA A 248 9.83 -3.40 3.70
N CYS A 249 10.07 -4.16 4.77
CA CYS A 249 9.54 -5.50 4.98
C CYS A 249 9.26 -5.72 6.47
N ILE A 250 8.37 -6.66 6.79
CA ILE A 250 8.15 -7.15 8.15
C ILE A 250 8.97 -8.44 8.29
N ALA A 251 9.78 -8.54 9.34
CA ALA A 251 10.66 -9.66 9.61
C ALA A 251 10.42 -10.22 11.02
N PHE A 252 10.36 -11.54 11.15
CA PHE A 252 10.27 -12.22 12.44
C PHE A 252 10.92 -13.62 12.36
N SER A 253 11.24 -14.17 13.52
CA SER A 253 11.84 -15.51 13.61
C SER A 253 10.78 -16.56 13.85
N LEU A 254 10.92 -17.71 13.19
CA LEU A 254 10.10 -18.89 13.44
C LEU A 254 11.00 -20.05 13.90
N PRO A 255 10.47 -20.98 14.72
CA PRO A 255 11.21 -22.18 15.08
C PRO A 255 11.64 -22.99 13.85
N ASN A 256 12.76 -23.70 13.98
CA ASN A 256 13.34 -24.54 12.92
C ASN A 256 13.66 -23.82 11.60
N GLN A 257 13.74 -22.48 11.60
CA GLN A 257 14.20 -21.69 10.46
C GLN A 257 15.55 -21.00 10.75
N SER A 258 16.47 -21.06 9.79
CA SER A 258 17.79 -20.41 9.88
C SER A 258 17.79 -18.95 9.39
N GLU A 259 16.77 -18.59 8.62
CA GLU A 259 16.55 -17.27 8.05
C GLU A 259 15.21 -16.74 8.55
N PRO A 260 15.08 -15.44 8.79
CA PRO A 260 13.81 -14.86 9.22
C PRO A 260 12.73 -15.03 8.15
N GLU A 261 11.50 -15.16 8.62
CA GLU A 261 10.31 -15.10 7.80
C GLU A 261 10.05 -13.63 7.43
N LEU A 262 9.74 -13.38 6.15
CA LEU A 262 9.54 -12.04 5.63
C LEU A 262 8.15 -11.90 5.02
N ILE A 263 7.44 -10.86 5.41
CA ILE A 263 6.28 -10.34 4.69
C ILE A 263 6.73 -9.11 3.91
N GLU A 264 6.81 -9.23 2.59
CA GLU A 264 7.35 -8.17 1.75
C GLU A 264 6.81 -8.16 0.31
N PHE A 265 7.01 -7.02 -0.34
CA PHE A 265 6.75 -6.83 -1.76
C PHE A 265 8.08 -6.52 -2.47
N SER A 266 8.71 -7.56 -3.01
CA SER A 266 10.04 -7.48 -3.62
C SER A 266 10.18 -8.49 -4.77
N LEU A 267 11.08 -8.21 -5.72
CA LEU A 267 11.41 -9.11 -6.83
C LEU A 267 12.16 -10.38 -6.38
N GLY A 268 12.59 -10.42 -5.12
CA GLY A 268 13.32 -11.53 -4.50
C GLY A 268 13.49 -11.26 -3.00
N LYS A 269 13.75 -12.33 -2.23
CA LYS A 269 13.82 -12.26 -0.76
C LYS A 269 14.87 -11.24 -0.30
N SER A 270 14.48 -10.33 0.59
CA SER A 270 15.40 -9.35 1.16
C SER A 270 16.43 -9.99 2.07
N ASP A 271 17.68 -9.60 1.90
CA ASP A 271 18.79 -10.05 2.74
C ASP A 271 18.89 -9.21 4.02
N VAL A 272 17.91 -9.38 4.93
CA VAL A 272 17.85 -8.65 6.21
C VAL A 272 18.94 -9.08 7.20
N LYS A 273 19.58 -10.23 6.96
CA LYS A 273 20.60 -10.81 7.85
C LYS A 273 21.98 -10.24 7.58
N ASN A 274 22.37 -10.09 6.31
CA ASN A 274 23.71 -9.61 5.96
C ASN A 274 23.73 -8.12 5.60
N ARG A 275 22.57 -7.48 5.36
CA ARG A 275 22.50 -6.04 5.09
C ARG A 275 22.12 -5.28 6.35
N VAL A 276 22.79 -4.16 6.58
CA VAL A 276 22.51 -3.27 7.71
C VAL A 276 21.18 -2.53 7.47
N PRO A 277 20.19 -2.67 8.35
CA PRO A 277 18.98 -1.84 8.34
C PRO A 277 19.32 -0.36 8.47
N THR A 278 18.64 0.48 7.70
CA THR A 278 18.74 1.95 7.85
C THR A 278 17.80 2.48 8.92
N GLU A 279 16.65 1.83 9.11
CA GLU A 279 15.68 2.06 10.20
C GLU A 279 15.03 0.73 10.60
N THR A 280 14.56 0.66 11.84
CA THR A 280 13.84 -0.50 12.38
C THR A 280 12.74 -0.02 13.34
N ASP A 281 11.58 -0.66 13.28
CA ASP A 281 10.42 -0.43 14.16
C ASP A 281 10.07 -1.79 14.78
N GLU A 282 10.42 -1.99 16.06
CA GLU A 282 10.27 -3.24 16.80
C GLU A 282 8.92 -3.29 17.53
N ARG A 283 8.26 -4.44 17.47
CA ARG A 283 6.91 -4.63 18.00
C ARG A 283 6.70 -6.05 18.51
N THR A 284 5.70 -6.23 19.36
CA THR A 284 5.34 -7.53 19.93
C THR A 284 3.86 -7.80 19.71
N VAL A 285 3.51 -9.00 19.22
CA VAL A 285 2.13 -9.47 19.01
C VAL A 285 1.99 -10.95 19.34
N THR A 286 0.77 -11.47 19.41
CA THR A 286 0.53 -12.90 19.57
C THR A 286 0.88 -13.68 18.30
N GLY A 287 1.16 -14.99 18.44
CA GLY A 287 1.37 -15.87 17.30
C GLY A 287 0.16 -15.93 16.36
N GLU A 288 -1.06 -15.87 16.90
CA GLU A 288 -2.28 -15.72 16.10
C GLU A 288 -2.25 -14.49 15.19
N LYS A 289 -1.75 -13.35 15.69
CA LYS A 289 -1.64 -12.13 14.90
C LYS A 289 -0.61 -12.27 13.78
N LEU A 290 0.51 -12.95 14.03
CA LEU A 290 1.49 -13.27 12.98
C LEU A 290 0.86 -14.14 11.88
N VAL A 291 0.08 -15.16 12.25
CA VAL A 291 -0.66 -15.99 11.29
C VAL A 291 -1.62 -15.14 10.44
N GLU A 292 -2.35 -14.22 11.06
CA GLU A 292 -3.23 -13.29 10.34
C GLU A 292 -2.48 -12.39 9.35
N MET A 293 -1.33 -11.84 9.75
CA MET A 293 -0.48 -11.02 8.90
C MET A 293 0.06 -11.83 7.70
N MET A 294 0.48 -13.07 7.95
CA MET A 294 0.94 -13.99 6.91
C MET A 294 -0.17 -14.43 5.96
N ALA A 295 -1.38 -14.66 6.48
CA ALA A 295 -2.54 -15.02 5.67
C ALA A 295 -2.93 -13.86 4.73
N LEU A 296 -2.95 -12.63 5.25
CA LEU A 296 -3.20 -11.44 4.43
C LEU A 296 -2.07 -11.22 3.42
N HIS A 297 -0.81 -11.51 3.78
CA HIS A 297 0.32 -11.49 2.85
C HIS A 297 0.11 -12.46 1.67
N GLN A 298 -0.22 -13.72 1.94
CA GLN A 298 -0.50 -14.70 0.89
C GLN A 298 -1.68 -14.28 0.01
N GLN A 299 -2.74 -13.72 0.61
CA GLN A 299 -3.90 -13.20 -0.12
C GLN A 299 -3.49 -12.06 -1.06
N LEU A 300 -2.75 -11.06 -0.55
CA LEU A 300 -2.27 -9.93 -1.34
C LEU A 300 -1.33 -10.36 -2.47
N GLN A 301 -0.51 -11.40 -2.27
CA GLN A 301 0.39 -11.90 -3.31
C GLN A 301 -0.35 -12.39 -4.55
N VAL A 302 -1.60 -12.87 -4.44
CA VAL A 302 -2.38 -13.32 -5.61
C VAL A 302 -2.51 -12.23 -6.68
N THR A 303 -2.71 -10.97 -6.26
CA THR A 303 -2.91 -9.84 -7.18
C THR A 303 -1.73 -8.87 -7.19
N GLN A 304 -0.84 -8.96 -6.20
CA GLN A 304 0.28 -8.05 -5.97
C GLN A 304 1.62 -8.79 -5.83
N THR A 305 1.80 -9.94 -6.49
CA THR A 305 3.14 -10.53 -6.61
C THR A 305 4.06 -9.55 -7.34
N CYS A 306 5.17 -9.18 -6.69
CA CYS A 306 6.16 -8.29 -7.27
C CYS A 306 6.97 -9.05 -8.33
N THR A 307 6.52 -8.96 -9.58
CA THR A 307 7.27 -9.42 -10.76
C THR A 307 7.84 -8.21 -11.51
N TYR A 308 8.81 -8.42 -12.42
CA TYR A 308 9.27 -7.34 -13.30
C TYR A 308 8.12 -6.72 -14.11
N GLY A 309 7.19 -7.56 -14.59
CA GLY A 309 5.98 -7.10 -15.27
C GLY A 309 5.12 -6.21 -14.37
N TYR A 310 4.89 -6.61 -13.11
CA TYR A 310 4.18 -5.78 -12.14
C TYR A 310 4.94 -4.48 -11.85
N ALA A 311 6.25 -4.55 -11.61
CA ALA A 311 7.09 -3.41 -11.30
C ALA A 311 7.07 -2.34 -12.41
N LEU A 312 7.03 -2.76 -13.67
CA LEU A 312 7.03 -1.86 -14.82
C LEU A 312 5.63 -1.31 -15.17
N THR A 313 4.56 -2.03 -14.85
CA THR A 313 3.20 -1.68 -15.31
C THR A 313 2.26 -1.18 -14.20
N LYS A 314 2.44 -1.66 -12.96
CA LYS A 314 1.54 -1.40 -11.83
C LYS A 314 2.23 -0.70 -10.67
N MET A 315 3.50 -0.98 -10.40
CA MET A 315 4.21 -0.39 -9.27
C MET A 315 4.35 1.11 -9.46
N LYS A 316 3.98 1.84 -8.41
CA LYS A 316 3.87 3.29 -8.42
C LYS A 316 4.32 3.80 -7.07
N ALA A 317 5.53 4.36 -7.01
CA ALA A 317 6.10 4.88 -5.77
C ALA A 317 5.12 5.82 -5.06
N GLY A 318 4.85 5.57 -3.78
CA GLY A 318 3.89 6.28 -2.94
C GLY A 318 2.43 5.84 -3.03
N GLU A 319 2.07 5.01 -4.02
CA GLU A 319 0.72 4.48 -4.24
C GLU A 319 0.64 2.97 -3.97
N ASN A 320 1.38 2.19 -4.77
CA ASN A 320 1.46 0.73 -4.73
C ASN A 320 2.94 0.35 -4.79
N ASP A 321 3.62 0.46 -3.66
CA ASP A 321 5.03 0.12 -3.45
C ASP A 321 5.19 -0.70 -2.16
N CYS A 322 6.43 -1.11 -1.85
CA CYS A 322 6.71 -1.96 -0.69
C CYS A 322 6.27 -1.35 0.66
N TYR A 323 6.38 -0.03 0.82
CA TYR A 323 5.88 0.65 2.01
C TYR A 323 4.37 0.57 2.13
N ARG A 324 3.66 0.86 1.03
CA ARG A 324 2.19 0.77 1.00
C ARG A 324 1.72 -0.68 1.17
N TYR A 325 2.51 -1.64 0.73
CA TYR A 325 2.27 -3.05 0.96
C TYR A 325 2.36 -3.42 2.45
N VAL A 326 3.43 -3.01 3.14
CA VAL A 326 3.57 -3.19 4.60
C VAL A 326 2.42 -2.51 5.34
N GLU A 327 2.04 -1.29 4.95
CA GLU A 327 0.90 -0.57 5.53
C GLU A 327 -0.43 -1.34 5.37
N LYS A 328 -0.68 -1.96 4.21
CA LYS A 328 -1.87 -2.80 4.00
C LYS A 328 -1.91 -3.98 4.96
N ILE A 329 -0.76 -4.62 5.23
CA ILE A 329 -0.66 -5.71 6.20
C ILE A 329 -0.97 -5.22 7.61
N LEU A 330 -0.29 -4.15 8.05
CA LEU A 330 -0.44 -3.61 9.39
C LEU A 330 -1.89 -3.13 9.63
N VAL A 331 -2.39 -2.25 8.76
CA VAL A 331 -3.73 -1.69 8.87
C VAL A 331 -4.82 -2.76 8.72
N GLY A 332 -4.65 -3.67 7.75
CA GLY A 332 -5.58 -4.75 7.51
C GLY A 332 -5.72 -5.69 8.71
N THR A 333 -4.65 -5.90 9.48
CA THR A 333 -4.65 -6.75 10.69
C THR A 333 -4.87 -5.98 12.00
N GLY A 334 -5.19 -4.68 11.91
CA GLY A 334 -5.48 -3.83 13.07
C GLY A 334 -4.24 -3.39 13.86
N GLN A 335 -3.06 -3.43 13.26
CA GLN A 335 -1.81 -2.92 13.83
C GLN A 335 -1.60 -1.46 13.46
N GLU A 336 -0.88 -0.72 14.30
CA GLU A 336 -0.47 0.66 14.02
C GLU A 336 0.35 0.77 12.73
N THR A 337 0.33 1.94 12.09
CA THR A 337 1.14 2.19 10.88
C THR A 337 2.62 2.28 11.20
N THR A 338 3.47 2.08 10.19
CA THR A 338 4.92 2.04 10.44
C THR A 338 5.52 3.42 10.69
N THR A 339 6.57 3.45 11.52
CA THR A 339 7.38 4.65 11.76
C THR A 339 8.57 4.78 10.80
N VAL A 340 8.96 3.70 10.10
CA VAL A 340 10.07 3.72 9.13
C VAL A 340 9.75 4.60 7.93
N LYS A 341 10.75 5.25 7.31
CA LYS A 341 10.52 6.26 6.26
C LYS A 341 11.01 5.80 4.90
N ARG A 342 10.17 6.00 3.88
CA ARG A 342 10.52 5.76 2.46
C ARG A 342 11.78 6.53 2.04
N PHE A 343 11.95 7.74 2.59
CA PHE A 343 13.17 8.54 2.47
C PHE A 343 13.55 9.05 3.85
N ASN A 344 14.63 8.53 4.42
CA ASN A 344 15.08 8.85 5.77
C ASN A 344 16.33 9.75 5.80
N GLY A 345 16.90 10.04 4.63
CA GLY A 345 18.09 10.88 4.49
C GLY A 345 19.39 10.10 4.40
N ALA A 346 19.36 8.76 4.49
CA ALA A 346 20.50 7.90 4.15
C ALA A 346 20.75 7.83 2.64
N GLU A 347 19.82 8.30 1.81
CA GLU A 347 20.01 8.43 0.38
C GLU A 347 21.06 9.50 0.05
N ASN A 348 21.71 9.35 -1.10
CA ASN A 348 22.57 10.41 -1.62
C ASN A 348 21.77 11.66 -2.02
N TRP A 349 22.48 12.70 -2.43
CA TRP A 349 21.85 13.98 -2.78
C TRP A 349 20.76 13.86 -3.87
N VAL A 350 20.97 13.03 -4.89
CA VAL A 350 19.97 12.79 -5.96
C VAL A 350 18.75 12.07 -5.39
N GLY A 351 18.98 10.99 -4.65
CA GLY A 351 17.90 10.22 -4.04
C GLY A 351 17.07 11.04 -3.06
N LYS A 352 17.73 11.84 -2.21
CA LYS A 352 17.06 12.69 -1.22
C LYS A 352 16.31 13.88 -1.85
N ASN A 353 16.97 14.65 -2.71
CA ASN A 353 16.47 15.96 -3.15
C ASN A 353 15.70 15.91 -4.48
N ILE A 354 15.94 14.90 -5.33
CA ILE A 354 15.23 14.76 -6.60
C ILE A 354 14.20 13.65 -6.47
N VAL A 355 14.65 12.42 -6.21
CA VAL A 355 13.74 11.25 -6.17
C VAL A 355 12.72 11.40 -5.05
N GLY A 356 13.20 11.63 -3.82
CA GLY A 356 12.37 11.83 -2.64
C GLY A 356 11.42 13.01 -2.75
N PHE A 357 11.86 14.11 -3.35
CA PHE A 357 11.00 15.28 -3.59
C PHE A 357 9.81 14.94 -4.47
N PHE A 358 10.04 14.36 -5.65
CA PHE A 358 8.96 14.05 -6.59
C PHE A 358 8.07 12.93 -6.07
N VAL A 359 8.61 11.89 -5.43
CA VAL A 359 7.78 10.86 -4.80
C VAL A 359 6.88 11.50 -3.74
N LYS A 360 7.43 12.31 -2.83
CA LYS A 360 6.63 12.97 -1.77
C LYS A 360 5.57 13.92 -2.33
N LYS A 361 5.91 14.71 -3.36
CA LYS A 361 5.02 15.75 -3.90
C LYS A 361 3.97 15.22 -4.89
N LEU A 362 4.30 14.18 -5.65
CA LEU A 362 3.42 13.63 -6.68
C LEU A 362 2.55 12.45 -6.18
N SER A 363 2.84 11.91 -4.99
CA SER A 363 1.97 10.91 -4.36
C SER A 363 0.59 11.49 -4.03
N PRO A 364 -0.49 10.68 -4.10
CA PRO A 364 -1.82 11.11 -3.68
C PRO A 364 -1.89 11.36 -2.17
N PHE A 365 -1.12 10.60 -1.40
CA PHE A 365 -1.08 10.67 0.06
C PHE A 365 0.33 10.86 0.58
N SER A 366 0.46 11.61 1.67
CA SER A 366 1.68 11.57 2.48
C SER A 366 1.84 10.19 3.10
N GLN A 367 3.07 9.83 3.47
CA GLN A 367 3.34 8.51 4.03
C GLN A 367 2.61 8.30 5.36
N ASP A 368 2.62 9.33 6.20
CA ASP A 368 2.09 9.40 7.56
C ASP A 368 0.57 9.65 7.65
N VAL A 369 -0.15 9.62 6.53
CA VAL A 369 -1.58 10.00 6.48
C VAL A 369 -2.45 9.23 7.49
N LEU A 370 -2.10 7.97 7.81
CA LEU A 370 -2.83 7.08 8.72
C LEU A 370 -2.23 7.01 10.15
N GLN A 371 -1.12 7.69 10.45
CA GLN A 371 -0.51 7.62 11.80
C GLN A 371 -1.41 8.17 12.91
N THR A 372 -2.35 9.08 12.59
CA THR A 372 -3.20 9.74 13.59
C THR A 372 -4.48 8.98 13.97
N SER A 373 -4.83 7.86 13.30
CA SER A 373 -6.14 7.20 13.46
C SER A 373 -6.15 5.92 14.27
N LEU A 374 -4.99 5.31 14.48
CA LEU A 374 -4.86 4.08 15.27
C LEU A 374 -4.50 4.34 16.74
N ALA A 375 -4.28 5.61 17.09
CA ALA A 375 -4.35 6.07 18.47
C ALA A 375 -5.81 5.94 18.94
N VAL A 376 -6.17 4.73 19.38
CA VAL A 376 -7.33 4.48 20.22
C VAL A 376 -7.25 5.50 21.36
N PRO A 377 -8.32 6.28 21.64
CA PRO A 377 -8.39 6.98 22.91
C PRO A 377 -8.35 5.89 23.98
N SER A 378 -7.21 5.75 24.65
CA SER A 378 -7.13 5.06 25.91
C SER A 378 -8.20 5.67 26.83
N THR A 379 -9.03 4.80 27.40
CA THR A 379 -9.90 5.03 28.56
C THR A 379 -11.04 6.05 28.38
N LEU A 380 -12.25 5.54 28.17
CA LEU A 380 -13.36 5.88 29.06
C LEU A 380 -13.51 4.70 30.02
N GLU A 381 -12.83 4.79 31.17
CA GLU A 381 -13.31 4.17 32.41
C GLU A 381 -14.39 5.06 33.02
#